data_AF-A0A7U6KN46-F1
#
_entry.id   AF-A0A7U6KN46-F1
#
_cell.length_a   1.000
_cell.length_b   1.000
_cell.length_c   1.000
_cell.angle_alpha   90.00
_cell.angle_beta   90.00
_cell.angle_gamma   90.00
#
_symmetry.space_group_name_H-M   'P 1'
#
loop_
_entity.id
_entity.type
_entity.pdbx_description
1 polymer ?
#
loop_
_entity_poly.entity_id
_entity_poly.type
_entity_poly.pdbx_seq_one_letter_code
_entity_poly.pdbx_strand_id
1 'polypeptide(L)'
;MRQIIEVHFPDIQEKLVNDALDIFYKLRNIQGLKKPPSTSELVDWLTLLLADDMAQDELEENLRGEKSIPPLYGALLKNEADVNLLQRFANMMRR
;
A
#
# COMPACT_ATOMS: atom_id res chain seq x y z
N MET A 1 6.98 12.06 7.17
CA MET A 1 6.21 10.80 7.18
C MET A 1 6.76 9.82 8.19
N ARG A 2 8.06 9.46 8.13
CA ARG A 2 8.68 8.54 9.09
C ARG A 2 8.44 8.88 10.57
N GLN A 3 8.54 10.15 10.96
CA GLN A 3 8.24 10.59 12.33
C GLN A 3 6.81 10.25 12.78
N ILE A 4 5.83 10.25 11.85
CA ILE A 4 4.45 9.87 12.18
C ILE A 4 4.38 8.35 12.38
N ILE A 5 5.01 7.59 11.48
CA ILE A 5 5.08 6.11 11.58
C ILE A 5 5.74 5.69 12.89
N GLU A 6 6.85 6.32 13.28
CA GLU A 6 7.60 6.02 14.51
C GLU A 6 6.77 6.27 15.78
N VAL A 7 5.87 7.25 15.78
CA VAL A 7 4.93 7.49 16.90
C VAL A 7 3.93 6.34 17.04
N HIS A 8 3.52 5.71 15.93
CA HIS A 8 2.56 4.61 15.95
C HIS A 8 3.22 3.23 16.10
N PHE A 9 4.42 3.07 15.55
CA PHE A 9 5.15 1.80 15.48
C PHE A 9 6.64 2.06 15.77
N PRO A 10 7.04 2.21 17.04
CA PRO A 10 8.41 2.57 17.41
C PRO A 10 9.45 1.50 17.03
N ASP A 11 9.07 0.23 17.01
CA ASP A 11 9.97 -0.90 16.75
C ASP A 11 9.76 -1.55 15.37
N ILE A 12 9.09 -0.85 14.45
CA ILE A 12 8.82 -1.39 13.11
C ILE A 12 10.11 -1.56 12.30
N GLN A 13 10.20 -2.66 11.56
CA GLN A 13 11.35 -2.91 10.68
C GLN A 13 11.46 -1.82 9.61
N GLU A 14 12.65 -1.23 9.48
CA GLU A 14 12.91 -0.14 8.52
C GLU A 14 12.60 -0.56 7.08
N LYS A 15 12.92 -1.82 6.72
CA LYS A 15 12.61 -2.39 5.41
C LYS A 15 11.12 -2.34 5.11
N LEU A 16 10.28 -2.81 6.02
CA LEU A 16 8.82 -2.79 5.86
C LEU A 16 8.29 -1.36 5.69
N VAL A 17 8.82 -0.40 6.45
CA VAL A 17 8.46 1.02 6.29
C VAL A 17 8.84 1.55 4.92
N ASN A 18 10.04 1.22 4.42
CA ASN A 18 10.49 1.65 3.09
C ASN A 18 9.59 1.08 1.99
N ASP A 19 9.37 -0.22 2.03
CA ASP A 19 8.56 -0.96 1.08
C ASP A 19 7.12 -0.42 1.03
N ALA A 20 6.52 -0.19 2.20
CA ALA A 20 5.20 0.40 2.30
C ALA A 20 5.15 1.86 1.79
N LEU A 21 6.15 2.68 2.11
CA LEU A 21 6.22 4.07 1.64
C LEU A 21 6.36 4.15 0.13
N ASP A 22 7.14 3.27 -0.49
CA ASP A 22 7.30 3.23 -1.94
C ASP A 22 5.98 2.98 -2.64
N ILE A 23 5.20 2.00 -2.17
CA ILE A 23 3.85 1.74 -2.70
C ILE A 23 2.91 2.90 -2.43
N PHE A 24 2.92 3.41 -1.19
CA PHE A 24 2.05 4.51 -0.79
C PHE A 24 2.24 5.75 -1.68
N TYR A 25 3.49 6.14 -1.95
CA TYR A 25 3.77 7.28 -2.82
C TYR A 25 3.47 6.98 -4.29
N LYS A 26 3.73 5.76 -4.78
CA LYS A 26 3.31 5.34 -6.13
C LYS A 26 1.80 5.51 -6.32
N LEU A 27 1.00 5.00 -5.36
CA LEU A 27 -0.46 5.11 -5.40
C LEU A 27 -0.92 6.57 -5.38
N ARG A 28 -0.33 7.43 -4.53
CA ARG A 28 -0.68 8.85 -4.46
C ARG A 28 -0.44 9.62 -5.76
N ASN A 29 0.44 9.13 -6.61
CA ASN A 29 0.79 9.74 -7.89
C ASN A 29 -0.05 9.19 -9.07
N ILE A 30 -0.94 8.22 -8.84
CA ILE A 30 -1.84 7.71 -9.89
C ILE A 30 -2.83 8.81 -10.29
N GLN A 31 -2.80 9.18 -11.57
CA GLN A 31 -3.78 10.11 -12.13
C GLN A 31 -5.17 9.47 -12.19
N GLY A 32 -6.20 10.24 -11.86
CA GLY A 32 -7.60 9.79 -11.90
C GLY A 32 -8.12 9.16 -10.61
N LEU A 33 -7.28 9.00 -9.58
CA LEU A 33 -7.79 8.73 -8.23
C LEU A 33 -8.65 9.89 -7.74
N LYS A 34 -9.86 9.60 -7.27
CA LYS A 34 -10.72 10.62 -6.65
C LYS A 34 -10.14 11.08 -5.33
N LYS A 35 -9.63 10.14 -4.52
CA LYS A 35 -9.00 10.43 -3.23
C LYS A 35 -7.70 9.62 -3.09
N PRO A 36 -6.53 10.28 -3.19
CA PRO A 36 -5.26 9.65 -2.85
C PRO A 36 -5.24 9.17 -1.38
N PRO A 37 -4.53 8.07 -1.07
CA PRO A 37 -4.41 7.60 0.30
C PRO A 37 -3.74 8.65 1.19
N SER A 38 -4.29 8.83 2.38
CA SER A 38 -3.85 9.74 3.43
C SER A 38 -2.88 9.08 4.40
N THR A 39 -2.27 9.88 5.27
CA THR A 39 -1.40 9.34 6.33
C THR A 39 -2.11 8.37 7.27
N SER A 40 -3.40 8.61 7.59
CA SER A 40 -4.17 7.69 8.42
C SER A 40 -4.39 6.35 7.72
N GLU A 41 -4.69 6.36 6.41
CA GLU A 41 -4.83 5.14 5.61
C GLU A 41 -3.49 4.36 5.51
N LEU A 42 -2.34 5.04 5.48
CA LEU A 42 -1.02 4.40 5.59
C LEU A 42 -0.82 3.72 6.95
N VAL A 43 -1.18 4.39 8.05
CA VAL A 43 -1.04 3.83 9.41
C VAL A 43 -1.95 2.62 9.59
N ASP A 44 -3.21 2.69 9.13
CA ASP A 44 -4.12 1.56 9.13
C ASP A 44 -3.54 0.38 8.33
N TRP A 45 -2.98 0.65 7.16
CA TRP A 45 -2.41 -0.38 6.31
C TRP A 45 -1.17 -1.05 6.93
N LEU A 46 -0.26 -0.28 7.54
CA LEU A 46 0.88 -0.81 8.28
C LEU A 46 0.45 -1.69 9.47
N THR A 47 -0.64 -1.31 10.16
CA THR A 47 -1.21 -2.14 11.24
C THR A 47 -1.61 -3.52 10.73
N LEU A 48 -2.25 -3.57 9.56
CA LEU A 48 -2.70 -4.83 8.98
C LEU A 48 -1.53 -5.67 8.43
N LEU A 49 -0.54 -5.05 7.80
CA LEU A 49 0.68 -5.73 7.34
C LEU A 49 1.44 -6.37 8.52
N LEU A 50 1.52 -5.67 9.65
CA LEU A 50 2.15 -6.22 10.87
C LEU A 50 1.37 -7.36 11.49
N ALA A 51 0.07 -7.48 11.21
CA ALA A 51 -0.78 -8.55 11.73
C ALA A 51 -0.79 -9.80 10.85
N ASP A 52 -0.22 -9.75 9.64
CA ASP A 52 -0.27 -10.82 8.65
C ASP A 52 1.07 -10.97 7.92
N ASP A 53 1.85 -11.98 8.31
CA ASP A 53 3.15 -12.30 7.70
C ASP A 53 3.02 -12.59 6.20
N MET A 54 1.93 -13.26 5.78
CA MET A 54 1.71 -13.52 4.35
C MET A 54 1.55 -12.21 3.59
N ALA A 55 0.87 -11.21 4.16
CA ALA A 55 0.72 -9.92 3.53
C ALA A 55 2.06 -9.17 3.39
N GLN A 56 3.04 -9.40 4.27
CA GLN A 56 4.38 -8.85 4.11
C GLN A 56 5.13 -9.53 2.95
N ASP A 57 5.00 -10.85 2.81
CA ASP A 57 5.55 -11.56 1.64
C ASP A 57 4.91 -11.05 0.33
N GLU A 58 3.58 -10.87 0.31
CA GLU A 58 2.88 -10.32 -0.85
C GLU A 58 3.31 -8.89 -1.20
N LEU A 59 3.68 -8.10 -0.18
CA LEU A 59 4.21 -6.75 -0.38
C LEU A 59 5.56 -6.81 -1.11
N GLU A 60 6.43 -7.73 -0.72
CA GLU A 60 7.71 -7.94 -1.40
C GLU A 60 7.52 -8.43 -2.84
N GLU A 61 6.61 -9.38 -3.07
CA GLU A 61 6.23 -9.86 -4.41
C GLU A 61 5.71 -8.69 -5.28
N ASN A 62 4.91 -7.80 -4.71
CA ASN A 62 4.41 -6.61 -5.42
C ASN A 62 5.55 -5.70 -5.88
N LEU A 63 6.52 -5.42 -5.00
CA LEU A 63 7.66 -4.56 -5.32
C LEU A 63 8.59 -5.17 -6.38
N ARG A 64 8.69 -6.51 -6.43
CA ARG A 64 9.38 -7.25 -7.50
C ARG A 64 8.62 -7.27 -8.83
N GLY A 65 7.37 -6.81 -8.83
CA GLY A 65 6.50 -6.80 -10.01
C GLY A 65 5.80 -8.14 -10.28
N GLU A 66 5.91 -9.10 -9.37
CA GLU A 66 5.25 -10.41 -9.44
C GLU A 66 3.74 -10.27 -9.17
N LYS A 67 3.36 -9.33 -8.31
CA LYS A 67 1.98 -8.91 -8.08
C LYS A 67 1.75 -7.48 -8.55
N SER A 68 0.62 -7.25 -9.21
CA SER A 68 0.26 -5.93 -9.74
C SER A 68 -0.57 -5.08 -8.78
N ILE A 69 -1.11 -5.66 -7.70
CA ILE A 69 -1.93 -4.97 -6.69
C ILE A 69 -1.28 -5.16 -5.33
N PRO A 70 -1.12 -4.09 -4.53
CA PRO A 70 -0.62 -4.22 -3.16
C PRO A 70 -1.56 -5.05 -2.28
N PRO A 71 -1.03 -5.84 -1.33
CA PRO A 71 -1.87 -6.58 -0.39
C PRO A 71 -2.71 -5.60 0.44
N LEU A 72 -3.93 -6.00 0.81
CA LEU A 72 -4.80 -5.23 1.70
C LEU A 72 -5.05 -3.78 1.24
N TYR A 73 -5.03 -3.54 -0.08
CA TYR A 73 -5.17 -2.21 -0.70
C TYR A 73 -6.46 -1.46 -0.31
N GLY A 74 -7.49 -2.15 0.20
CA GLY A 74 -8.71 -1.53 0.74
C GLY A 74 -8.45 -0.67 1.99
N ALA A 75 -7.32 -0.88 2.69
CA ALA A 75 -6.88 0.02 3.74
C ALA A 75 -6.38 1.36 3.18
N LEU A 76 -5.77 1.34 1.98
CA LEU A 76 -5.27 2.52 1.29
C LEU A 76 -6.38 3.24 0.51
N LEU A 77 -7.26 2.49 -0.15
CA LEU A 77 -8.35 3.03 -0.98
C LEU A 77 -9.70 2.64 -0.39
N LYS A 78 -10.36 3.59 0.27
CA LYS A 78 -11.65 3.37 0.94
C LYS A 78 -12.87 3.44 0.03
N ASN A 79 -12.71 3.88 -1.23
CA ASN A 79 -13.84 4.00 -2.16
C ASN A 79 -13.74 2.96 -3.28
N GLU A 80 -14.90 2.38 -3.62
CA GLU A 80 -14.99 1.30 -4.60
C GLU A 80 -14.55 1.73 -6.00
N ALA A 81 -14.75 2.99 -6.38
CA ALA A 81 -14.37 3.48 -7.70
C ALA A 81 -12.86 3.45 -7.91
N ASP A 82 -12.09 3.92 -6.92
CA ASP A 82 -10.63 3.95 -6.94
C ASP A 82 -10.05 2.52 -6.83
N VAL A 83 -10.69 1.65 -6.06
CA VAL A 83 -10.37 0.20 -6.03
C VAL A 83 -10.54 -0.42 -7.43
N ASN A 84 -11.67 -0.17 -8.08
CA ASN A 84 -11.93 -0.69 -9.42
C ASN A 84 -10.94 -0.13 -10.45
N LEU A 85 -10.57 1.16 -10.33
CA LEU A 85 -9.55 1.78 -11.19
C LEU A 85 -8.21 1.06 -11.04
N LEU A 86 -7.74 0.84 -9.81
CA LEU A 86 -6.50 0.13 -9.53
C LEU A 86 -6.51 -1.29 -10.11
N GLN A 87 -7.60 -2.04 -9.90
CA GLN A 87 -7.75 -3.39 -10.43
C GLN A 87 -7.71 -3.42 -11.97
N ARG A 88 -8.32 -2.44 -12.64
CA ARG A 88 -8.27 -2.32 -14.11
C ARG A 88 -6.84 -2.10 -14.60
N PHE A 89 -6.09 -1.20 -13.98
CA PHE A 89 -4.68 -0.97 -14.32
C PHE A 89 -3.83 -2.23 -14.13
N ALA A 90 -3.98 -2.89 -12.99
CA ALA A 90 -3.28 -4.14 -12.68
C ALA A 90 -3.58 -5.26 -13.69
N ASN A 91 -4.79 -5.32 -14.23
CA ASN A 91 -5.15 -6.32 -15.25
C ASN A 91 -4.58 -5.98 -16.64
N MET A 92 -4.40 -4.70 -16.96
CA MET A 92 -3.78 -4.30 -18.23
C MET A 92 -2.28 -4.59 -18.26
N MET A 93 -1.58 -4.44 -17.13
CA MET A 93 -0.13 -4.72 -17.03
C MET A 93 0.23 -6.22 -17.05
N ARG A 94 -0.75 -7.12 -16.88
CA ARG A 94 -0.56 -8.58 -16.89
C ARG A 94 -0.73 -9.22 -18.28
N ARG A 95 -0.93 -8.41 -19.33
CA ARG A 95 -1.13 -8.87 -20.71
C ARG A 95 0.11 -8.71 -21.57
#